data_AF-A0AAX4Y2Z9-F1
#
_entry.id   AF-A0AAX4Y2Z9-F1
#
_cell.length_a   1.000
_cell.length_b   1.000
_cell.length_c   1.000
_cell.angle_alpha   90.00
_cell.angle_beta   90.00
_cell.angle_gamma   90.00
#
_symmetry.space_group_name_H-M   'P 1'
#
loop_
_entity.id
_entity.type
_entity.pdbx_description
1 polymer ?
#
loop_
_entity_poly.entity_id
_entity_poly.type
_entity_poly.pdbx_seq_one_letter_code
_entity_poly.pdbx_strand_id
1 'polypeptide(L)' 'RSILEYSVATPEMGRYFDTSKARYSWGSYRILTQVVAIEALSGILKEPLAIAEMKQWLLKQKQMQVWDNPQEGTGCCR' A
#
# COMPACT_ATOMS: atom_id res chain seq x y z
N ARG A 1 -10.18 5.74 -19.95
CA ARG A 1 -9.17 4.87 -19.30
C ARG A 1 -9.40 4.97 -17.80
N SER A 2 -9.58 3.85 -17.12
CA SER A 2 -9.87 3.81 -15.68
C SER A 2 -8.59 3.64 -14.88
N ILE A 3 -8.55 4.13 -13.64
CA ILE A 3 -7.37 3.99 -12.77
C ILE A 3 -7.04 2.51 -12.49
N LEU A 4 -8.04 1.63 -12.59
CA LEU A 4 -7.90 0.19 -12.40
C LEU A 4 -7.04 -0.47 -13.48
N GLU A 5 -6.96 0.11 -14.68
CA GLU A 5 -6.13 -0.42 -15.78
C GLU A 5 -4.63 -0.29 -15.50
N TYR A 6 -4.25 0.62 -14.60
CA TYR A 6 -2.88 0.84 -14.15
C TYR A 6 -2.56 0.16 -12.82
N SER A 7 -3.51 -0.60 -12.25
CA SER A 7 -3.34 -1.33 -11.01
C SER A 7 -2.95 -2.79 -11.27
N VAL A 8 -2.07 -3.32 -10.43
CA VAL A 8 -1.65 -4.72 -10.44
C VAL A 8 -2.48 -5.46 -9.40
N ALA A 9 -3.17 -6.52 -9.78
CA ALA A 9 -3.91 -7.40 -8.86
C ALA A 9 -3.18 -8.73 -8.75
N THR A 10 -2.81 -9.12 -7.53
CA THR A 10 -2.28 -10.45 -7.23
C THR A 10 -3.14 -11.13 -6.18
N PRO A 11 -3.39 -12.45 -6.29
CA PRO A 11 -4.24 -13.17 -5.33
C PRO A 11 -3.65 -13.13 -3.90
N GLU A 12 -2.33 -13.05 -3.77
CA GLU A 12 -1.65 -13.09 -2.48
C GLU A 12 -1.53 -11.73 -1.78
N MET A 13 -1.39 -10.64 -2.55
CA MET A 13 -1.17 -9.30 -2.02
C MET A 13 -2.38 -8.37 -2.16
N GLY A 14 -3.33 -8.70 -3.02
CA GLY A 14 -4.45 -7.82 -3.39
C GLY A 14 -4.09 -6.92 -4.56
N ARG A 15 -4.77 -5.77 -4.65
CA ARG A 15 -4.63 -4.82 -5.76
C ARG A 15 -3.80 -3.61 -5.34
N TYR A 16 -2.79 -3.23 -6.11
CA TYR A 16 -1.88 -2.13 -5.80
C TYR A 16 -1.33 -1.40 -7.02
N PHE A 17 -0.79 -0.18 -6.83
CA PHE A 17 -0.11 0.57 -7.89
C PHE A 17 1.40 0.35 -7.82
N ASP A 18 1.95 -0.39 -8.78
CA ASP A 18 3.40 -0.50 -8.95
C ASP A 18 3.95 0.77 -9.62
N THR A 19 4.28 1.77 -8.80
CA THR A 19 4.95 2.97 -9.32
C THR A 19 6.46 2.74 -9.34
N SER A 20 6.95 2.23 -10.48
CA SER A 20 8.38 1.97 -10.75
C SER A 20 9.28 3.23 -10.70
N LYS A 21 8.69 4.43 -10.55
CA LYS A 21 9.42 5.71 -10.48
C LYS A 21 9.84 6.17 -9.07
N ALA A 22 9.46 5.46 -8.01
CA ALA A 22 9.76 5.89 -6.64
C ALA A 22 11.20 5.51 -6.20
N ARG A 23 12.21 6.24 -6.69
CA ARG A 23 13.62 6.11 -6.24
C ARG A 23 13.99 6.92 -4.99
N TYR A 24 13.09 7.73 -4.42
CA TYR A 24 13.48 8.71 -3.38
C TYR A 24 12.85 8.58 -1.98
N SER A 25 11.96 7.62 -1.74
CA SER A 25 11.54 7.24 -0.38
C SER A 25 10.67 5.98 -0.49
N TRP A 26 11.26 4.85 -0.11
CA TRP A 26 10.97 3.52 -0.69
C TRP A 26 9.55 2.97 -0.42
N GLY A 27 8.78 3.53 0.52
CA GLY A 27 7.41 3.04 0.74
C GLY A 27 6.36 4.06 1.16
N SER A 28 6.72 5.28 1.58
CA SER A 28 5.71 6.31 1.93
C SER A 28 4.91 6.78 0.71
N TYR A 29 5.54 6.90 -0.47
CA TYR A 29 4.85 7.37 -1.68
C TYR A 29 3.88 6.33 -2.26
N ARG A 30 4.18 5.03 -2.09
CA ARG A 30 3.31 3.95 -2.56
C ARG A 30 2.03 3.87 -1.73
N ILE A 31 2.15 4.08 -0.41
CA ILE A 31 1.00 4.13 0.50
C ILE A 31 0.11 5.33 0.16
N LEU A 32 0.68 6.52 -0.02
CA LEU A 32 -0.08 7.73 -0.35
C LEU A 32 -0.85 7.58 -1.67
N THR A 33 -0.21 7.08 -2.74
CA THR A 33 -0.90 6.82 -4.02
C THR A 33 -2.06 5.84 -3.85
N GLN A 34 -1.90 4.81 -3.02
CA GLN A 34 -2.96 3.83 -2.78
C GLN A 34 -4.14 4.41 -1.97
N VAL A 35 -3.86 5.25 -0.97
CA VAL A 35 -4.90 5.94 -0.19
C VAL A 35 -5.72 6.87 -1.07
N VAL A 36 -5.06 7.71 -1.87
CA VAL A 36 -5.74 8.62 -2.82
C VAL A 36 -6.59 7.84 -3.82
N ALA A 37 -6.10 6.70 -4.30
CA ALA A 37 -6.87 5.85 -5.20
C ALA A 37 -8.11 5.24 -4.51
N ILE A 38 -8.01 4.83 -3.24
CA ILE A 38 -9.16 4.34 -2.48
C ILE A 38 -10.21 5.45 -2.30
N GLU A 39 -9.80 6.68 -2.00
CA GLU A 39 -10.71 7.83 -1.89
C GLU A 39 -11.41 8.10 -3.22
N ALA A 40 -10.66 8.10 -4.32
CA ALA A 40 -11.21 8.26 -5.66
C ALA A 40 -12.17 7.12 -6.04
N LEU A 41 -11.83 5.86 -5.72
CA LEU A 41 -12.68 4.69 -5.97
C LEU A 41 -13.97 4.75 -5.14
N SER A 42 -13.89 5.17 -3.88
CA SER A 42 -15.04 5.28 -2.99
C SER A 42 -15.98 6.41 -3.39
N GLY A 43 -15.45 7.52 -3.93
CA GLY A 43 -16.24 8.68 -4.33
C GLY A 43 -16.82 8.57 -5.75
N ILE A 44 -16.00 8.15 -6.71
CA ILE A 44 -16.32 8.23 -8.15
C ILE A 44 -16.88 6.91 -8.67
N LEU A 45 -16.16 5.82 -8.43
CA LEU A 45 -16.42 4.53 -9.09
C LEU A 45 -17.32 3.61 -8.27
N LYS A 46 -17.43 3.82 -6.94
CA LYS A 46 -18.22 3.03 -6.00
C LYS A 46 -18.02 1.51 -6.17
N GLU A 47 -16.79 1.09 -6.42
CA GLU A 47 -16.42 -0.32 -6.62
C GLU A 47 -15.93 -0.94 -5.30
N PRO A 48 -16.80 -1.65 -4.54
CA PRO A 48 -16.44 -2.15 -3.22
C PRO A 48 -15.36 -3.24 -3.27
N LEU A 49 -15.32 -4.03 -4.34
CA LEU A 49 -14.35 -5.11 -4.50
C LEU A 49 -12.93 -4.56 -4.62
N ALA A 50 -12.70 -3.60 -5.52
CA ALA A 50 -11.40 -2.97 -5.71
C ALA A 50 -10.91 -2.26 -4.43
N ILE A 51 -11.82 -1.64 -3.68
CA ILE A 51 -11.52 -1.00 -2.39
C ILE A 51 -11.07 -2.05 -1.36
N ALA A 52 -11.76 -3.19 -1.28
CA ALA A 52 -11.38 -4.27 -0.36
C ALA A 52 -9.98 -4.83 -0.69
N GLU A 53 -9.69 -5.06 -1.97
CA GLU A 53 -8.37 -5.55 -2.42
C GLU A 53 -7.24 -4.55 -2.13
N MET A 54 -7.48 -3.24 -2.33
CA MET A 54 -6.47 -2.20 -2.03
C MET A 54 -6.26 -2.02 -0.52
N LYS A 55 -7.31 -2.19 0.30
CA LYS A 55 -7.20 -2.20 1.76
C LYS A 55 -6.39 -3.40 2.26
N GLN A 56 -6.59 -4.58 1.68
CA GLN A 56 -5.81 -5.77 2.01
C GLN A 56 -4.31 -5.55 1.75
N TRP A 57 -3.98 -4.92 0.62
CA TRP A 57 -2.60 -4.59 0.30
C TRP A 57 -1.98 -3.61 1.31
N LEU A 58 -2.71 -2.57 1.73
CA LEU A 58 -2.23 -1.61 2.74
C LEU A 58 -1.90 -2.28 4.08
N LEU A 59 -2.74 -3.22 4.52
CA LEU A 59 -2.49 -3.99 5.74
C LEU A 59 -1.20 -4.81 5.62
N LYS A 60 -0.97 -5.45 4.47
CA LYS A 60 0.26 -6.19 4.19
C LYS A 60 1.48 -5.28 4.11
N GLN A 61 1.37 -4.12 3.48
CA GLN A 61 2.46 -3.13 3.44
C GLN A 61 2.82 -2.61 4.83
N LYS A 62 1.83 -2.40 5.72
CA LYS A 62 2.08 -2.04 7.12
C LYS A 62 2.76 -3.16 7.91
N GLN A 63 2.56 -4.43 7.53
CA GLN A 63 3.30 -5.55 8.14
C GLN A 63 4.72 -5.68 7.58
N MET A 64 4.90 -5.49 6.27
CA MET A 64 6.23 -5.56 5.63
C MET A 64 7.11 -4.37 6.02
N GLN A 65 6.53 -3.17 6.10
CA GLN A 65 7.15 -2.07 6.82
C GLN A 65 6.85 -2.28 8.29
N VAL A 66 7.60 -3.17 8.93
CA VAL A 66 7.88 -3.04 10.35
C VAL A 66 8.19 -1.57 10.56
N TRP A 67 7.29 -0.88 11.27
CA TRP A 67 7.63 0.38 11.87
C TRP A 67 8.66 0.02 12.92
N ASP A 68 9.92 -0.03 12.50
CA ASP A 68 11.08 -0.19 13.37
C ASP A 68 11.03 1.02 14.29
N ASN A 69 10.31 0.86 15.39
CA ASN A 69 10.37 1.75 16.53
C ASN A 69 11.80 1.58 17.05
N PRO A 70 12.65 2.61 17.09
CA PRO A 70 14.01 2.48 17.62
C PRO A 70 14.00 2.45 19.16
N GLN A 71 13.06 1.72 19.77
CA GLN A 71 12.94 1.59 21.22
C GLN A 71 13.23 0.19 21.76
N GLU A 72 13.76 -0.71 20.94
CA GLU A 72 14.34 -1.97 21.43
C GLU A 72 15.86 -1.98 21.18
N GLY A 73 16.49 -0.82 21.40
CA GLY A 73 17.93 -0.66 21.52
C GLY A 73 18.41 -0.84 22.95
N THR A 74 18.05 -1.93 23.64
CA THR A 74 18.72 -2.34 24.91
C THR A 74 18.71 -3.86 25.08
N GLY A 75 19.07 -4.57 24.00
CA GLY A 75 19.44 -5.99 24.04
C GLY A 75 20.90 -6.18 23.67
N CYS A 76 21.80 -5.34 24.18
CA CYS A 76 23.24 -5.53 24.03
C CYS A 76 23.65 -6.72 24.92
N CYS A 77 24.15 -7.78 24.27
CA CYS A 77 25.03 -8.84 24.79
C CYS A 77 24.97 -9.12 26.30
N ARG A 78 24.39 -10.28 26.66
CA ARG A 78 24.93 -11.10 27.75
C ARG A 78 24.81 -12.57 27.38
#